data_AF-A0A9P1FXJ7-F1
#
_entry.id   AF-A0A9P1FXJ7-F1
#
_cell.length_a   1.000
_cell.length_b   1.000
_cell.length_c   1.000
_cell.angle_alpha   90.00
_cell.angle_beta   90.00
_cell.angle_gamma   90.00
#
_symmetry.space_group_name_H-M   'P 1'
#
loop_
_entity.id
_entity.type
_entity.pdbx_description
1 polymer ?
#
loop_
_entity_poly.entity_id
_entity_poly.type
_entity_poly.pdbx_seq_one_letter_code
_entity_poly.pdbx_strand_id
1 'polypeptide(L)'
;MLLACRCLYNVVDILPPTARIIVGHGGLSVLCANLLNIEYIDVAELTVSTIELISEDQPVQVLKAGGLQAILTFLDFFQISVQRQAANAAALMLQAVTPPDVFEQHVKPVLPTLAQLLQHSDPQVLHSICECWRRVIDGCIAAHERPKEEPSNLGSLVSRFAAEASLRVKLRFSFWSI
;
A
#
# COMPACT_ATOMS: atom_id res chain seq x y z
N MET A 1 -20.70 14.49 11.84
CA MET A 1 -19.50 13.88 11.24
C MET A 1 -18.20 14.32 11.91
N LEU A 2 -17.94 15.64 12.03
CA LEU A 2 -16.70 16.18 12.64
C LEU A 2 -16.34 15.59 14.02
N LEU A 3 -17.32 15.47 14.94
CA LEU A 3 -17.07 14.91 16.28
C LEU A 3 -16.61 13.45 16.22
N ALA A 4 -17.19 12.65 15.32
CA ALA A 4 -16.81 11.26 15.16
C ALA A 4 -15.39 11.13 14.60
N CYS A 5 -15.02 11.94 13.59
CA CYS A 5 -13.65 12.00 13.09
C CYS A 5 -12.65 12.42 14.17
N ARG A 6 -13.01 13.38 15.05
CA ARG A 6 -12.15 13.79 16.18
C ARG A 6 -11.96 12.67 17.19
N CYS A 7 -13.03 11.95 17.52
CA CYS A 7 -12.94 10.79 18.40
C CYS A 7 -12.04 9.70 17.79
N LEU A 8 -12.20 9.41 16.49
CA LEU A 8 -11.36 8.43 15.79
C LEU A 8 -9.90 8.85 15.79
N TYR A 9 -9.60 10.10 15.42
CA TYR A 9 -8.24 10.65 15.45
C TYR A 9 -7.61 10.48 16.84
N ASN A 10 -8.27 10.98 17.89
CA ASN A 10 -7.75 10.92 19.26
C ASN A 10 -7.53 9.49 19.75
N VAL A 11 -8.41 8.56 19.38
CA VAL A 11 -8.27 7.15 19.80
C VAL A 11 -7.08 6.49 19.10
N VAL A 12 -6.86 6.74 17.81
CA VAL A 12 -5.69 6.22 17.10
C VAL A 12 -4.40 6.85 17.62
N ASP A 13 -4.43 8.15 17.93
CA ASP A 13 -3.27 8.92 18.38
C ASP A 13 -2.79 8.44 19.76
N ILE A 14 -3.73 8.18 20.67
CA ILE A 14 -3.43 7.67 22.01
C ILE A 14 -3.11 6.16 21.98
N LEU A 15 -3.77 5.39 21.10
CA LEU A 15 -3.66 3.94 21.02
C LEU A 15 -3.46 3.49 19.56
N PRO A 16 -2.22 3.52 19.03
CA PRO A 16 -1.90 3.15 17.65
C PRO A 16 -2.44 1.79 17.19
N PRO A 17 -2.46 0.72 18.02
CA PRO A 17 -3.05 -0.57 17.63
C PRO A 17 -4.52 -0.49 17.20
N THR A 18 -5.25 0.54 17.63
CA THR A 18 -6.66 0.76 17.24
C THR A 18 -6.82 1.03 15.75
N ALA A 19 -5.76 1.48 15.06
CA ALA A 19 -5.75 1.62 13.60
C ALA A 19 -6.22 0.32 12.92
N ARG A 20 -5.74 -0.84 13.37
CA ARG A 20 -6.11 -2.16 12.83
C ARG A 20 -7.59 -2.48 13.01
N ILE A 21 -8.16 -2.05 14.14
CA ILE A 21 -9.59 -2.24 14.44
C ILE A 21 -10.42 -1.38 13.46
N ILE A 22 -10.03 -0.12 13.25
CA ILE A 22 -10.70 0.78 12.31
C ILE A 22 -10.64 0.24 10.89
N VAL A 23 -9.46 -0.23 10.46
CA VAL A 23 -9.30 -0.88 9.15
C VAL A 23 -10.19 -2.12 9.04
N GLY A 24 -10.17 -2.99 10.05
CA GLY A 24 -10.94 -4.24 10.06
C GLY A 24 -12.46 -4.06 10.00
N HIS A 25 -12.96 -2.91 10.45
CA HIS A 25 -14.39 -2.56 10.39
C HIS A 25 -14.75 -1.65 9.20
N GLY A 26 -13.85 -1.47 8.23
CA GLY A 26 -14.10 -0.70 7.01
C GLY A 26 -14.07 0.82 7.19
N GLY A 27 -13.51 1.32 8.30
CA GLY A 27 -13.46 2.75 8.58
C GLY A 27 -12.66 3.55 7.55
N LEU A 28 -11.61 2.96 6.96
CA LEU A 28 -10.82 3.61 5.91
C LEU A 28 -11.64 3.95 4.66
N SER A 29 -12.50 3.04 4.21
CA SER A 29 -13.35 3.30 3.03
C SER A 29 -14.28 4.49 3.25
N VAL A 30 -14.80 4.65 4.48
CA VAL A 30 -15.65 5.80 4.85
C VAL A 30 -14.83 7.09 4.88
N LEU A 31 -13.63 7.06 5.47
CA LEU A 31 -12.74 8.22 5.51
C LEU A 31 -12.33 8.66 4.10
N CYS A 32 -11.94 7.73 3.22
CA CYS A 32 -11.59 8.03 1.84
C CYS A 32 -12.79 8.55 1.04
N ALA A 33 -13.98 7.97 1.22
CA ALA A 33 -15.20 8.47 0.57
C ALA A 33 -15.55 9.90 1.01
N ASN A 34 -15.33 10.24 2.28
CA ASN A 34 -15.54 11.61 2.78
C ASN A 34 -14.60 12.63 2.12
N LEU A 35 -13.36 12.24 1.79
CA LEU A 35 -12.45 13.11 1.02
C LEU A 35 -12.91 13.31 -0.43
N LEU A 36 -13.66 12.36 -1.00
CA LEU A 36 -14.20 12.50 -2.35
C LEU A 36 -15.48 13.36 -2.43
N ASN A 37 -16.16 13.55 -1.28
CA ASN A 37 -17.36 14.38 -1.13
C ASN A 37 -17.15 15.44 -0.04
N ILE A 38 -16.25 16.40 -0.29
CA ILE A 38 -15.91 17.43 0.70
C ILE A 38 -17.08 18.40 0.88
N GLU A 39 -17.81 18.26 1.99
CA GLU A 39 -18.85 19.22 2.42
C GLU A 39 -18.29 20.31 3.35
N TYR A 40 -17.27 19.98 4.14
CA TYR A 40 -16.69 20.88 5.15
C TYR A 40 -15.16 20.74 5.18
N ILE A 41 -14.45 21.86 5.10
CA ILE A 41 -12.98 21.93 5.07
C ILE A 41 -12.36 21.29 6.33
N ASP A 42 -12.88 21.63 7.52
CA ASP A 42 -12.41 21.11 8.80
C ASP A 42 -12.49 19.57 8.89
N VAL A 43 -13.49 18.98 8.22
CA VAL A 43 -13.66 17.53 8.18
C VAL A 43 -12.62 16.90 7.25
N ALA A 44 -12.33 17.53 6.11
CA ALA A 44 -11.31 17.05 5.19
C ALA A 44 -9.91 17.10 5.80
N GLU A 45 -9.54 18.21 6.43
CA GLU A 45 -8.25 18.37 7.13
C GLU A 45 -8.08 17.28 8.20
N LEU A 46 -9.07 17.11 9.07
CA LEU A 46 -9.01 16.09 10.11
C LEU A 46 -8.98 14.66 9.54
N THR A 47 -9.63 14.44 8.40
CA THR A 47 -9.60 13.15 7.71
C THR A 47 -8.20 12.86 7.15
N VAL A 48 -7.52 13.86 6.59
CA VAL A 48 -6.12 13.74 6.17
C VAL A 48 -5.24 13.39 7.39
N SER A 49 -5.40 14.06 8.53
CA SER A 49 -4.66 13.74 9.76
C SER A 49 -4.89 12.32 10.26
N THR A 50 -6.14 11.86 10.20
CA THR A 50 -6.49 10.50 10.63
C THR A 50 -5.87 9.45 9.69
N ILE A 51 -5.90 9.70 8.37
CA ILE A 51 -5.32 8.80 7.38
C ILE A 51 -3.80 8.77 7.49
N GLU A 52 -3.14 9.92 7.69
CA GLU A 52 -1.70 10.02 7.90
C GLU A 52 -1.27 9.12 9.07
N LEU A 53 -1.93 9.27 10.22
CA LEU A 53 -1.65 8.51 11.42
C LEU A 53 -1.89 6.99 11.24
N ILE A 54 -2.98 6.60 10.56
CA ILE A 54 -3.22 5.18 10.24
C ILE A 54 -2.15 4.64 9.26
N SER A 55 -1.63 5.48 8.37
CA SER A 55 -0.61 5.08 7.38
C SER A 55 0.73 4.73 8.02
N GLU A 56 0.99 5.16 9.26
CA GLU A 56 2.19 4.77 10.00
C GLU A 56 2.19 3.26 10.35
N ASP A 57 1.03 2.69 10.75
CA ASP A 57 0.91 1.25 11.12
C ASP A 57 0.35 0.38 9.97
N GLN A 58 -0.55 0.92 9.13
CA GLN A 58 -1.29 0.15 8.11
C GLN A 58 -1.21 0.75 6.68
N PRO A 59 -0.02 1.08 6.15
CA PRO A 59 0.12 1.79 4.87
C PRO A 59 -0.51 1.05 3.68
N VAL A 60 -0.33 -0.28 3.58
CA VAL A 60 -0.88 -1.09 2.49
C VAL A 60 -2.42 -1.13 2.51
N GLN A 61 -3.03 -1.07 3.70
CA GLN A 61 -4.49 -1.09 3.81
C GLN A 61 -5.09 0.26 3.39
N VAL A 62 -4.40 1.36 3.68
CA VAL A 62 -4.77 2.69 3.22
C VAL A 62 -4.68 2.78 1.69
N LEU A 63 -3.62 2.22 1.09
CA LEU A 63 -3.50 2.11 -0.37
C LEU A 63 -4.69 1.36 -0.98
N LYS A 64 -5.01 0.17 -0.43
CA LYS A 64 -6.14 -0.65 -0.90
C LYS A 64 -7.49 0.05 -0.78
N ALA A 65 -7.66 0.92 0.21
CA ALA A 65 -8.86 1.72 0.37
C ALA A 65 -8.95 2.90 -0.62
N GLY A 66 -7.93 3.12 -1.46
CA GLY A 66 -7.86 4.24 -2.40
C GLY A 66 -7.41 5.55 -1.76
N GLY A 67 -6.81 5.51 -0.56
CA GLY A 67 -6.43 6.71 0.19
C GLY A 67 -5.45 7.61 -0.55
N LEU A 68 -4.48 7.02 -1.27
CA LEU A 68 -3.50 7.79 -2.03
C LEU A 68 -4.16 8.62 -3.15
N GLN A 69 -5.07 8.02 -3.91
CA GLN A 69 -5.83 8.74 -4.93
C GLN A 69 -6.72 9.81 -4.31
N ALA A 70 -7.44 9.50 -3.22
CA ALA A 70 -8.33 10.43 -2.56
C ALA A 70 -7.59 11.69 -2.07
N ILE A 71 -6.42 11.53 -1.45
CA ILE A 71 -5.63 12.66 -0.94
C ILE A 71 -5.05 13.49 -2.09
N LEU A 72 -4.45 12.86 -3.10
CA LEU A 72 -3.79 13.58 -4.19
C LEU A 72 -4.78 14.32 -5.11
N THR A 73 -6.00 13.81 -5.27
CA THR A 73 -7.02 14.43 -6.14
C THR A 73 -7.42 15.83 -5.67
N PHE A 74 -7.43 16.06 -4.36
CA PHE A 74 -7.86 17.34 -3.78
C PHE A 74 -6.71 18.21 -3.27
N LEU A 75 -5.46 17.80 -3.50
CA LEU A 75 -4.29 18.43 -2.92
C LEU A 75 -4.25 19.95 -3.21
N ASP A 76 -4.41 20.36 -4.47
CA ASP A 76 -4.34 21.77 -4.85
C ASP A 76 -5.45 22.66 -4.25
N PHE A 77 -6.56 22.05 -3.81
CA PHE A 77 -7.68 22.77 -3.16
C PHE A 77 -7.45 23.02 -1.67
N PHE A 78 -6.56 22.26 -1.05
CA PHE A 78 -6.25 22.41 0.35
C PHE A 78 -5.40 23.66 0.62
N GLN A 79 -5.51 24.20 1.84
CA GLN A 79 -4.56 25.20 2.32
C GLN A 79 -3.17 24.58 2.42
N ILE A 80 -2.12 25.41 2.32
CA ILE A 80 -0.75 24.93 2.23
C ILE A 80 -0.31 24.05 3.42
N SER A 81 -0.84 24.29 4.62
CA SER A 81 -0.61 23.45 5.80
C SER A 81 -1.10 22.01 5.57
N VAL A 82 -2.33 21.88 5.07
CA VAL A 82 -2.99 20.60 4.79
C VAL A 82 -2.38 19.93 3.55
N GLN A 83 -1.91 20.69 2.55
CA GLN A 83 -1.16 20.14 1.41
C GLN A 83 0.13 19.45 1.84
N ARG A 84 0.91 20.09 2.72
CA ARG A 84 2.16 19.52 3.26
C ARG A 84 1.87 18.22 4.01
N GLN A 85 0.81 18.22 4.80
CA GLN A 85 0.36 17.06 5.54
C GLN A 85 -0.12 15.92 4.62
N ALA A 86 -0.95 16.24 3.63
CA ALA A 86 -1.40 15.33 2.58
C ALA A 86 -0.23 14.68 1.83
N ALA A 87 0.77 15.49 1.46
CA ALA A 87 1.97 15.00 0.77
C ALA A 87 2.81 14.08 1.68
N ASN A 88 2.92 14.39 2.97
CA ASN A 88 3.59 13.52 3.94
C ASN A 88 2.85 12.18 4.11
N ALA A 89 1.51 12.23 4.24
CA ALA A 89 0.67 11.03 4.30
C ALA A 89 0.85 10.15 3.05
N ALA A 90 0.89 10.74 1.86
CA ALA A 90 1.16 10.04 0.62
C ALA A 90 2.53 9.33 0.64
N ALA A 91 3.56 9.99 1.17
CA ALA A 91 4.87 9.38 1.33
C ALA A 91 4.81 8.17 2.28
N LEU A 92 4.18 8.30 3.45
CA LEU A 92 4.00 7.22 4.43
C LEU A 92 3.31 5.99 3.83
N MET A 93 2.26 6.18 3.02
CA MET A 93 1.57 5.08 2.34
C MET A 93 2.51 4.27 1.45
N LEU A 94 3.48 4.94 0.81
CA LEU A 94 4.45 4.32 -0.10
C LEU A 94 5.70 3.77 0.61
N GLN A 95 5.80 3.89 1.95
CA GLN A 95 6.97 3.43 2.71
C GLN A 95 7.12 1.91 2.73
N ALA A 96 5.98 1.20 2.71
CA ALA A 96 5.96 -0.24 2.78
C ALA A 96 6.22 -0.83 1.39
N VAL A 97 6.91 -1.97 1.36
CA VAL A 97 7.09 -2.75 0.14
C VAL A 97 5.71 -3.13 -0.40
N THR A 98 5.30 -2.45 -1.46
CA THR A 98 3.95 -2.57 -2.00
C THR A 98 3.84 -3.88 -2.78
N PRO A 99 2.85 -4.73 -2.48
CA PRO A 99 2.57 -5.91 -3.29
C PRO A 99 2.29 -5.55 -4.76
N PRO A 100 2.68 -6.38 -5.75
CA PRO A 100 2.57 -6.01 -7.17
C PRO A 100 1.13 -5.70 -7.61
N ASP A 101 0.16 -6.45 -7.08
CA ASP A 101 -1.27 -6.25 -7.31
C ASP A 101 -1.74 -4.89 -6.80
N VAL A 102 -1.34 -4.52 -5.58
CA VAL A 102 -1.67 -3.23 -4.97
C VAL A 102 -1.01 -2.08 -5.73
N PHE A 103 0.23 -2.26 -6.17
CA PHE A 103 0.96 -1.26 -6.94
C PHE A 103 0.24 -0.94 -8.26
N GLU A 104 -0.09 -1.96 -9.03
CA GLU A 104 -0.76 -1.81 -10.33
C GLU A 104 -2.15 -1.16 -10.19
N GLN A 105 -2.90 -1.49 -9.14
CA GLN A 105 -4.27 -1.00 -8.95
C GLN A 105 -4.33 0.40 -8.31
N HIS A 106 -3.44 0.71 -7.35
CA HIS A 106 -3.58 1.89 -6.50
C HIS A 106 -2.45 2.91 -6.62
N VAL A 107 -1.24 2.50 -7.01
CA VAL A 107 -0.08 3.41 -7.10
C VAL A 107 0.15 3.86 -8.54
N LYS A 108 0.13 2.94 -9.50
CA LYS A 108 0.36 3.25 -10.92
C LYS A 108 -0.58 4.32 -11.49
N PRO A 109 -1.89 4.33 -11.17
CA PRO A 109 -2.80 5.34 -11.71
C PRO A 109 -2.51 6.77 -11.25
N VAL A 110 -1.86 6.95 -10.09
CA VAL A 110 -1.57 8.28 -9.52
C VAL A 110 -0.19 8.81 -9.88
N LEU A 111 0.67 8.01 -10.52
CA LEU A 111 2.01 8.44 -10.94
C LEU A 111 2.01 9.71 -11.82
N PRO A 112 1.08 9.91 -12.77
CA PRO A 112 1.02 11.15 -13.53
C PRO A 112 0.76 12.38 -12.64
N THR A 113 -0.10 12.25 -11.63
CA THR A 113 -0.37 13.32 -10.65
C THR A 113 0.87 13.61 -9.81
N LEU A 114 1.56 12.57 -9.32
CA LEU A 114 2.83 12.74 -8.60
C LEU A 114 3.91 13.40 -9.48
N ALA A 115 3.91 13.17 -10.79
CA ALA A 115 4.85 13.80 -11.71
C ALA A 115 4.55 15.29 -11.88
N GLN A 116 3.27 15.67 -11.95
CA GLN A 116 2.85 17.07 -12.01
C GLN A 116 3.25 17.83 -10.74
N LEU A 117 3.10 17.19 -9.57
CA LEU A 117 3.43 17.78 -8.27
C LEU A 117 4.95 17.99 -8.06
N LEU A 118 5.83 17.47 -8.92
CA LEU A 118 7.25 17.83 -8.90
C LEU A 118 7.52 19.29 -9.29
N GLN A 119 6.52 19.98 -9.87
CA GLN A 119 6.60 21.40 -10.19
C GLN A 119 5.98 22.29 -9.11
N HIS A 120 5.57 21.70 -7.97
CA HIS A 120 4.91 22.43 -6.90
C HIS A 120 5.86 23.47 -6.28
N SER A 121 5.35 24.68 -6.03
CA SER A 121 6.18 25.81 -5.59
C SER A 121 6.61 25.73 -4.12
N ASP A 122 5.87 25.01 -3.29
CA ASP A 122 6.21 24.84 -1.88
C ASP A 122 7.28 23.76 -1.68
N PRO A 123 8.40 24.08 -0.99
CA PRO A 123 9.53 23.17 -0.86
C PRO A 123 9.24 21.96 0.05
N GLN A 124 8.33 22.08 1.01
CA GLN A 124 8.00 20.96 1.91
C GLN A 124 7.12 19.94 1.18
N VAL A 125 6.12 20.40 0.42
CA VAL A 125 5.34 19.53 -0.47
C VAL A 125 6.27 18.84 -1.47
N LEU A 126 7.14 19.60 -2.14
CA LEU A 126 8.07 19.04 -3.11
C LEU A 126 8.98 17.96 -2.50
N HIS A 127 9.49 18.19 -1.28
CA HIS A 127 10.30 17.20 -0.58
C HIS A 127 9.56 15.88 -0.36
N SER A 128 8.32 15.93 0.14
CA SER A 128 7.49 14.74 0.35
C SER A 128 7.15 14.03 -0.97
N ILE A 129 6.91 14.77 -2.05
CA ILE A 129 6.66 14.19 -3.39
C ILE A 129 7.92 13.52 -3.94
N CYS A 130 9.10 14.12 -3.78
CA CYS A 130 10.37 13.48 -4.13
C CYS A 130 10.59 12.18 -3.33
N GLU A 131 10.23 12.17 -2.04
CA GLU A 131 10.30 10.98 -1.20
C GLU A 131 9.32 9.89 -1.66
N CYS A 132 8.11 10.26 -2.13
CA CYS A 132 7.17 9.34 -2.77
C CYS A 132 7.83 8.66 -3.99
N TRP A 133 8.44 9.45 -4.87
CA TRP A 133 9.12 8.94 -6.07
C TRP A 133 10.28 8.00 -5.72
N ARG A 134 11.11 8.38 -4.75
CA ARG A 134 12.21 7.53 -4.27
C ARG A 134 11.69 6.17 -3.83
N ARG A 135 10.64 6.14 -3.00
CA ARG A 135 10.02 4.90 -2.50
C ARG A 135 9.41 4.05 -3.61
N VAL A 136 8.77 4.67 -4.60
CA VAL A 136 8.24 3.97 -5.78
C VAL A 136 9.38 3.32 -6.59
N ILE A 137 10.47 4.06 -6.82
CA ILE A 137 11.63 3.55 -7.57
C ILE A 137 12.29 2.40 -6.82
N ASP A 138 12.53 2.56 -5.51
CA ASP A 138 13.10 1.52 -4.66
C ASP A 138 12.21 0.27 -4.66
N GLY A 139 10.89 0.45 -4.59
CA GLY A 139 9.92 -0.64 -4.69
C GLY A 139 9.96 -1.36 -6.05
N CYS A 140 10.13 -0.62 -7.15
CA CYS A 140 10.27 -1.20 -8.49
C CYS A 140 11.59 -1.99 -8.63
N ILE A 141 12.70 -1.46 -8.10
CA ILE A 141 14.00 -2.15 -8.09
C ILE A 141 13.88 -3.45 -7.29
N ALA A 142 13.34 -3.38 -6.08
CA ALA A 142 13.13 -4.55 -5.22
C ALA A 142 12.20 -5.60 -5.87
N ALA A 143 11.20 -5.16 -6.65
CA ALA A 143 10.34 -6.07 -7.42
C ALA A 143 11.06 -6.72 -8.60
N HIS A 144 12.01 -6.02 -9.23
CA HIS A 144 12.83 -6.54 -10.32
C HIS A 144 13.91 -7.51 -9.84
N GLU A 145 14.51 -7.23 -8.67
CA GLU A 145 15.55 -8.07 -8.05
C GLU A 145 15.00 -9.35 -7.42
N ARG A 146 13.68 -9.42 -7.15
CA ARG A 146 13.07 -10.69 -6.75
C ARG A 146 13.28 -11.69 -7.87
N PRO A 147 13.97 -12.82 -7.63
CA PRO A 147 14.04 -13.88 -8.61
C PRO A 147 12.61 -14.23 -8.98
N LYS A 148 12.30 -14.23 -10.29
CA LYS A 148 11.03 -14.77 -10.77
C LYS A 148 10.93 -16.17 -10.18
N GLU A 149 10.11 -16.35 -9.14
CA GLU A 149 9.71 -17.69 -8.74
C GLU A 149 9.10 -18.30 -10.00
N GLU A 150 9.83 -19.25 -10.59
CA GLU A 150 9.24 -20.18 -11.53
C GLU A 150 7.98 -20.73 -10.85
N PRO A 151 6.83 -20.81 -11.55
CA PRO A 151 5.72 -21.59 -11.05
C PRO A 151 6.15 -23.06 -10.99
N SER A 152 6.84 -23.46 -9.93
CA SER A 152 7.35 -24.80 -9.72
C SER A 152 6.25 -25.73 -9.16
N ASN A 153 5.09 -25.68 -9.80
CA ASN A 153 4.32 -26.90 -10.03
C ASN A 153 5.15 -27.93 -10.84
N LEU A 154 6.28 -27.53 -11.42
CA LEU A 154 7.27 -28.44 -12.01
C LEU A 154 8.16 -29.14 -10.98
N GLY A 155 8.46 -28.53 -9.82
CA GLY A 155 9.28 -29.17 -8.78
C GLY A 155 8.55 -30.33 -8.08
N SER A 156 7.25 -30.17 -7.85
CA SER A 156 6.38 -31.24 -7.32
C SER A 156 6.05 -32.31 -8.36
N LEU A 157 5.99 -31.98 -9.66
CA LEU A 157 5.83 -32.96 -10.74
C LEU A 157 7.11 -33.76 -11.00
N VAL A 158 8.28 -33.10 -11.06
CA VAL A 158 9.57 -33.76 -11.28
C VAL A 158 9.94 -34.66 -10.10
N SER A 159 9.64 -34.26 -8.87
CA SER A 159 9.81 -35.14 -7.70
C SER A 159 8.84 -36.33 -7.69
N ARG A 160 7.61 -36.18 -8.19
CA ARG A 160 6.66 -37.29 -8.37
C ARG A 160 7.08 -38.25 -9.47
N PHE A 161 7.54 -37.75 -10.62
CA PHE A 161 8.06 -38.60 -11.70
C PHE A 161 9.37 -39.30 -11.34
N ALA A 162 10.26 -38.62 -10.60
CA ALA A 162 11.49 -39.23 -10.09
C ALA A 162 11.21 -40.33 -9.04
N ALA A 163 10.20 -40.14 -8.19
CA ALA A 163 9.77 -41.16 -7.22
C ALA A 163 9.13 -42.38 -7.90
N GLU A 164 8.29 -42.18 -8.93
CA GLU A 164 7.67 -43.27 -9.70
C GLU A 164 8.70 -44.07 -10.52
N ALA A 165 9.71 -43.40 -11.08
CA ALA A 165 10.81 -44.07 -11.80
C ALA A 165 11.69 -44.90 -10.86
N SER A 166 11.96 -44.41 -9.65
CA SER A 166 12.79 -45.12 -8.65
C SER A 166 12.10 -46.39 -8.12
N LEU A 167 10.77 -46.37 -7.98
CA LEU A 167 9.96 -47.55 -7.63
C LEU A 167 9.97 -48.63 -8.73
N ARG A 168 9.91 -48.24 -10.01
CA ARG A 168 9.97 -49.20 -11.13
C ARG A 168 11.35 -49.84 -11.31
N VAL A 169 12.44 -49.14 -10.96
CA VAL A 169 13.80 -49.70 -11.01
C VAL A 169 14.05 -50.65 -9.83
N LYS A 170 13.58 -50.34 -8.61
CA LYS A 170 13.69 -51.26 -7.46
C LYS A 170 12.88 -52.55 -7.62
N LEU A 171 11.75 -52.52 -8.31
CA LEU A 171 10.96 -53.71 -8.65
C LEU A 171 11.61 -54.59 -9.73
N ARG A 172 12.53 -54.05 -10.56
CA ARG A 172 13.30 -54.86 -11.53
C ARG A 172 14.54 -55.52 -10.93
N PHE A 173 15.16 -54.93 -9.91
CA PHE A 173 16.35 -55.52 -9.26
C PHE A 173 16.04 -56.57 -8.20
N SER A 174 14.81 -56.64 -7.69
CA SER A 174 14.37 -57.70 -6.76
C SER A 174 14.03 -59.03 -7.46
N PHE A 175 14.06 -59.08 -8.81
CA PHE A 175 13.79 -60.29 -9.61
C PHE A 175 15.07 -60.98 -10.12
N TRP A 176 16.26 -60.49 -9.77
CA TRP A 176 17.56 -61.09 -10.09
C TRP A 176 18.42 -61.27 -8.82
N SER A 177 17.81 -61.87 -7.80
CA SER A 177 18.50 -62.48 -6.66
C SER A 177 17.82 -63.79 -6.33
N ILE A 178 18.03 -64.77 -7.22
CA ILE A 178 18.02 -66.21 -6.96
C ILE A 178 19.22 -66.76 -7.73
#